data_AF-A0A7J9JRR0-F1
#
_entry.id   AF-A0A7J9JRR0-F1
#
_cell.length_a   1.000
_cell.length_b   1.000
_cell.length_c   1.000
_cell.angle_alpha   90.00
_cell.angle_beta   90.00
_cell.angle_gamma   90.00
#
_symmetry.space_group_name_H-M   'P 1'
#
loop_
_entity.id
_entity.type
_entity.pdbx_description
1 polymer ?
#
loop_
_entity_poly.entity_id
_entity_poly.type
_entity_poly.pdbx_seq_one_letter_code
_entity_poly.pdbx_strand_id
1 'polypeptide(L)'
;MDRYQRVEKPKAVTPIDENEIRVTSQGRMRNYITYAMTLLQEMGSNQIVFKAMGRAISKTVTIVELLKKRIVGLHQITSIGSTDITDMWEPLEEGLLPLETTRHVPMITITLSKNELNTSSVGYQPPLPADQVKASIKIDYKEGGSPNGRGRGRGGRVRSRSRGRGRGRGYRGRGRGFRSNGPIQAAV
;
A
#
# COMPACT_ATOMS: atom_id res chain seq x y z
N MET A 1 25.77 5.65 -17.59
CA MET A 1 25.70 7.02 -17.00
C MET A 1 26.47 7.02 -15.67
N ASP A 2 27.56 6.24 -15.59
CA ASP A 2 28.03 5.71 -14.29
C ASP A 2 28.99 6.68 -13.59
N ARG A 3 29.17 7.87 -14.18
CA ARG A 3 30.08 8.95 -13.77
C ARG A 3 29.36 10.15 -13.16
N TYR A 4 28.05 10.03 -12.93
CA TYR A 4 27.22 11.09 -12.37
C TYR A 4 26.32 10.53 -11.27
N GLN A 5 26.18 11.28 -10.17
CA GLN A 5 25.26 10.97 -9.08
C GLN A 5 24.10 11.97 -9.09
N ARG A 6 22.87 11.45 -9.02
CA ARG A 6 21.68 12.29 -8.92
C ARG A 6 21.65 12.97 -7.55
N VAL A 7 21.52 14.29 -7.55
CA VAL A 7 21.35 15.11 -6.35
C VAL A 7 19.95 15.71 -6.35
N GLU A 8 19.21 15.47 -5.27
CA GLU A 8 17.88 16.05 -5.12
C GLU A 8 18.01 17.48 -4.57
N LYS A 9 17.65 18.48 -5.38
CA LYS A 9 17.46 19.85 -4.85
C LYS A 9 16.28 19.85 -3.87
N PRO A 10 16.39 20.53 -2.72
CA PRO A 10 15.26 20.75 -1.84
C PRO A 10 14.17 21.49 -2.63
N LYS A 11 13.03 20.83 -2.83
CA LYS A 11 11.90 21.42 -3.54
C LYS A 11 11.39 22.60 -2.74
N ALA A 12 11.04 23.69 -3.43
CA ALA A 12 10.32 24.79 -2.80
C ALA A 12 9.05 24.21 -2.14
N VAL A 13 8.97 24.32 -0.82
CA VAL A 13 7.83 23.84 -0.06
C VAL A 13 6.69 24.80 -0.35
N THR A 14 5.83 24.43 -1.30
CA THR A 14 4.59 25.16 -1.50
C THR A 14 3.69 24.93 -0.28
N PRO A 15 3.09 25.99 0.28
CA PRO A 15 2.15 25.85 1.38
C PRO A 15 1.05 24.85 1.01
N ILE A 16 0.59 24.10 2.01
CA ILE A 16 -0.49 23.13 1.86
C ILE A 16 -1.74 23.80 2.42
N ASP A 17 -2.75 23.95 1.58
CA ASP A 17 -4.05 24.48 2.00
C ASP A 17 -4.74 23.49 2.95
N GLU A 18 -5.59 23.99 3.85
CA GLU A 18 -6.25 23.18 4.89
C GLU A 18 -7.10 22.03 4.35
N ASN A 19 -7.69 22.21 3.15
CA ASN A 19 -8.52 21.21 2.47
C ASN A 19 -7.76 20.43 1.39
N GLU A 20 -6.43 20.57 1.32
CA GLU A 20 -5.59 19.89 0.34
C GLU A 20 -4.92 18.63 0.93
N ILE A 21 -5.08 17.51 0.23
CA ILE A 21 -4.48 16.22 0.58
C ILE A 21 -3.49 15.82 -0.50
N ARG A 22 -2.18 15.91 -0.17
CA ARG A 22 -1.10 15.43 -1.05
C ARG A 22 -0.83 13.94 -0.81
N VAL A 23 -1.16 13.10 -1.79
CA VAL A 23 -0.96 11.64 -1.69
C VAL A 23 0.45 11.28 -2.17
N THR A 24 1.18 10.52 -1.35
CA THR A 24 2.53 10.05 -1.67
C THR A 24 2.56 8.54 -1.96
N SER A 25 3.59 8.11 -2.68
CA SER A 25 3.79 6.69 -3.03
C SER A 25 4.03 5.80 -1.81
N GLN A 26 4.66 6.32 -0.75
CA GLN A 26 4.95 5.58 0.49
C GLN A 26 3.86 5.73 1.56
N GLY A 27 3.02 6.77 1.50
CA GLY A 27 1.98 7.01 2.50
C GLY A 27 0.93 5.90 2.56
N ARG A 28 0.47 5.58 3.77
CA ARG A 28 -0.55 4.54 4.01
C ARG A 28 -1.93 5.04 3.60
N MET A 29 -2.66 4.25 2.81
CA MET A 29 -4.02 4.59 2.32
C MET A 29 -4.99 4.93 3.44
N ARG A 30 -4.94 4.17 4.55
CA ARG A 30 -5.82 4.38 5.71
C ARG A 30 -5.74 5.81 6.24
N ASN A 31 -4.55 6.38 6.32
CA ASN A 31 -4.35 7.71 6.89
C ASN A 31 -5.02 8.79 6.03
N TYR A 32 -4.89 8.69 4.71
CA TYR A 32 -5.55 9.62 3.78
C TYR A 32 -7.07 9.53 3.85
N ILE A 33 -7.61 8.31 3.92
CA ILE A 33 -9.05 8.08 4.05
C ILE A 33 -9.56 8.64 5.37
N THR A 34 -8.90 8.33 6.48
CA THR A 34 -9.28 8.86 7.80
C THR A 34 -9.26 10.38 7.80
N TYR A 35 -8.18 11.01 7.30
CA TYR A 35 -8.07 12.47 7.27
C TYR A 35 -9.11 13.14 6.35
N ALA A 36 -9.39 12.56 5.19
CA ALA A 36 -10.45 13.06 4.31
C ALA A 36 -11.83 12.96 4.95
N MET A 37 -12.10 11.88 5.71
CA MET A 37 -13.35 11.72 6.46
C MET A 37 -13.46 12.76 7.58
N THR A 38 -12.40 13.03 8.33
CA THR A 38 -12.42 14.07 9.37
C THR A 38 -12.69 15.45 8.77
N LEU A 39 -12.08 15.77 7.62
CA LEU A 39 -12.35 17.03 6.90
C LEU A 39 -13.81 17.15 6.46
N LEU A 40 -14.35 16.12 5.81
CA LEU A 40 -15.71 16.17 5.28
C LEU A 40 -16.80 16.01 6.34
N GLN A 41 -16.58 15.27 7.43
CA GLN A 41 -17.63 14.94 8.40
C GLN A 41 -17.50 15.69 9.73
N GLU A 42 -16.30 15.80 10.29
CA GLU A 42 -16.08 16.38 11.62
C GLU A 42 -15.86 17.90 11.54
N MET A 43 -14.98 18.34 10.64
CA MET A 43 -14.71 19.76 10.42
C MET A 43 -15.76 20.44 9.52
N GLY A 44 -16.60 19.64 8.84
CA GLY A 44 -17.70 20.16 8.02
C GLY A 44 -17.26 20.84 6.72
N SER A 45 -16.03 20.63 6.25
CA SER A 45 -15.58 21.16 4.96
C SER A 45 -16.49 20.68 3.83
N ASN A 46 -16.91 21.61 2.97
CA ASN A 46 -17.78 21.28 1.82
C ASN A 46 -16.99 20.71 0.64
N GLN A 47 -15.67 20.90 0.63
CA GLN A 47 -14.81 20.56 -0.50
C GLN A 47 -13.43 20.14 0.00
N ILE A 48 -12.87 19.11 -0.63
CA ILE A 48 -11.49 18.66 -0.43
C ILE A 48 -10.81 18.44 -1.78
N VAL A 49 -9.49 18.63 -1.83
CA VAL A 49 -8.69 18.50 -3.05
C VAL A 49 -7.58 17.49 -2.85
N PHE A 50 -7.57 16.42 -3.64
CA PHE A 50 -6.48 15.47 -3.70
C PHE A 50 -5.50 15.88 -4.79
N LYS A 51 -4.21 15.93 -4.46
CA LYS A 51 -3.13 16.11 -5.43
C LYS A 51 -2.17 14.94 -5.36
N ALA A 52 -1.81 14.39 -6.51
CA ALA A 52 -0.84 13.30 -6.59
C ALA A 52 -0.04 13.34 -7.88
N MET A 53 1.20 12.85 -7.79
CA MET A 53 2.15 12.84 -8.90
C MET A 53 2.71 11.43 -9.13
N GLY A 54 2.96 11.10 -10.40
CA GLY A 54 3.62 9.86 -10.82
C GLY A 54 3.01 8.60 -10.18
N ARG A 55 3.84 7.82 -9.46
CA ARG A 55 3.45 6.52 -8.87
C ARG A 55 2.32 6.60 -7.85
N ALA A 56 2.00 7.79 -7.34
CA ALA A 56 0.91 7.97 -6.37
C ALA A 56 -0.48 8.13 -7.04
N ILE A 57 -0.55 8.33 -8.36
CA ILE A 57 -1.81 8.59 -9.09
C ILE A 57 -2.80 7.45 -8.89
N SER A 58 -2.42 6.21 -9.21
CA SER A 58 -3.32 5.05 -9.09
C SER A 58 -3.83 4.85 -7.67
N LYS A 59 -2.97 5.07 -6.66
CA LYS A 59 -3.36 5.00 -5.24
C LYS A 59 -4.41 6.06 -4.90
N THR A 60 -4.26 7.26 -5.43
CA THR A 60 -5.15 8.40 -5.18
C THR A 60 -6.56 8.13 -5.71
N VAL A 61 -6.65 7.59 -6.93
CA VAL A 61 -7.93 7.16 -7.50
C VAL A 61 -8.60 6.13 -6.59
N THR A 62 -7.88 5.10 -6.13
CA THR A 62 -8.43 4.10 -5.20
C THR A 62 -8.93 4.72 -3.89
N ILE A 63 -8.20 5.67 -3.31
CA ILE A 63 -8.61 6.38 -2.09
C ILE A 63 -9.91 7.16 -2.33
N VAL A 64 -9.99 7.91 -3.43
CA VAL A 64 -11.19 8.67 -3.81
C VAL A 64 -12.39 7.75 -4.03
N GLU A 65 -12.22 6.64 -4.74
CA GLU A 65 -13.28 5.67 -4.97
C GLU A 65 -13.79 5.04 -3.67
N LEU A 66 -12.91 4.79 -2.70
CA LEU A 66 -13.31 4.33 -1.38
C LEU A 66 -14.07 5.38 -0.58
N LEU A 67 -13.73 6.66 -0.74
CA LEU A 67 -14.44 7.76 -0.07
C LEU A 67 -15.85 7.96 -0.63
N LYS A 68 -16.02 7.94 -1.97
CA LYS A 68 -17.34 8.01 -2.61
C LYS A 68 -18.27 6.87 -2.20
N LYS A 69 -17.71 5.69 -1.86
CA LYS A 69 -18.48 4.55 -1.34
C LYS A 69 -18.86 4.67 0.13
N ARG A 70 -18.37 5.68 0.86
CA ARG A 70 -18.65 5.91 2.29
C ARG A 70 -19.50 7.15 2.53
N ILE A 71 -19.39 8.17 1.68
CA ILE A 71 -20.12 9.43 1.79
C ILE A 71 -21.02 9.56 0.56
N VAL A 72 -22.33 9.68 0.80
CA VAL A 72 -23.32 9.94 -0.24
C VAL A 72 -23.21 11.38 -0.75
N GLY A 73 -23.57 11.62 -2.02
CA GLY A 73 -23.71 12.98 -2.54
C GLY A 73 -22.40 13.71 -2.87
N LEU A 74 -21.28 13.00 -3.06
CA LEU A 74 -20.02 13.63 -3.46
C LEU A 74 -19.94 13.86 -4.97
N HIS A 75 -19.93 15.12 -5.38
CA HIS A 75 -19.56 15.56 -6.72
C HIS A 75 -18.04 15.49 -6.89
N GLN A 76 -17.61 15.11 -8.09
CA GLN A 76 -16.19 15.00 -8.41
C GLN A 76 -15.83 15.84 -9.64
N ILE A 77 -14.69 16.52 -9.59
CA ILE A 77 -14.01 17.03 -10.78
C ILE A 77 -12.58 16.50 -10.79
N THR A 78 -12.16 15.93 -11.91
CA THR A 78 -10.80 15.42 -12.11
C THR A 78 -10.08 16.24 -13.17
N SER A 79 -8.90 16.74 -12.83
CA SER A 79 -7.99 17.40 -13.76
C SER A 79 -6.68 16.63 -13.82
N ILE A 80 -6.15 16.46 -15.03
CA ILE A 80 -4.87 15.79 -15.29
C ILE A 80 -3.95 16.84 -15.91
N GLY A 81 -2.70 16.85 -15.48
CA GLY A 81 -1.67 17.70 -16.04
C GLY A 81 -0.30 17.04 -15.93
N SER A 82 0.73 17.83 -16.23
CA SER A 82 2.12 17.46 -16.03
C SER A 82 2.83 18.57 -15.28
N THR A 83 3.87 18.20 -14.54
CA THR A 83 4.75 19.14 -13.86
C THR A 83 6.18 18.75 -14.17
N ASP A 84 7.00 19.74 -14.49
CA ASP A 84 8.40 19.52 -14.81
C ASP A 84 9.20 19.45 -13.52
N ILE A 85 10.01 18.40 -13.41
CA ILE A 85 10.94 18.22 -12.30
C ILE A 85 12.35 18.23 -12.87
N THR A 86 13.15 19.19 -12.42
CA THR A 86 14.57 19.28 -12.75
C THR A 86 15.37 18.47 -11.75
N ASP A 87 16.00 17.40 -12.21
CA ASP A 87 16.96 16.61 -11.45
C ASP A 87 18.38 17.11 -11.77
N MET A 88 19.21 17.30 -10.73
CA MET A 88 20.61 17.68 -10.87
C MET A 88 21.50 16.45 -10.82
N TRP A 89 22.58 16.48 -11.57
CA TRP A 89 23.58 15.43 -11.61
C TRP A 89 24.96 16.01 -11.37
N GLU A 90 25.60 15.55 -10.29
CA GLU A 90 26.97 15.92 -9.95
C GLU A 90 27.96 14.92 -10.54
N PRO A 91 29.08 15.39 -11.13
CA PRO A 91 30.10 14.52 -11.69
C PRO A 91 30.90 13.83 -10.59
N LEU A 92 31.26 12.57 -10.84
CA LEU A 92 32.11 11.76 -9.95
C LEU A 92 33.60 11.81 -10.36
N GLU A 93 33.92 12.34 -11.55
CA GLU A 93 35.28 12.48 -12.06
C GLU A 93 35.67 13.96 -12.13
N GLU A 94 36.91 14.27 -11.73
CA GLU A 94 37.48 15.61 -11.81
C GLU A 94 37.58 16.06 -13.28
N GLY A 95 36.99 17.21 -13.61
CA GLY A 95 36.99 17.79 -14.97
C GLY A 95 35.65 17.71 -15.72
N LEU A 96 34.63 17.04 -15.18
CA LEU A 96 33.27 17.04 -15.73
C LEU A 96 32.42 18.19 -15.14
N LEU A 97 31.41 18.63 -15.88
CA LEU A 97 30.49 19.70 -15.46
C LEU A 97 29.17 19.12 -14.92
N PRO A 98 28.49 19.80 -13.98
CA PRO A 98 27.16 19.41 -13.53
C PRO A 98 26.15 19.37 -14.68
N LEU A 99 25.26 18.38 -14.66
CA LEU A 99 24.22 18.22 -15.67
C LEU A 99 22.84 18.42 -15.04
N GLU A 100 21.98 19.17 -15.73
CA GLU A 100 20.56 19.29 -15.38
C GLU A 100 19.74 18.42 -16.34
N THR A 101 18.83 17.61 -15.81
CA THR A 101 17.88 16.85 -16.64
C THR A 101 16.47 17.16 -16.18
N THR A 102 15.65 17.65 -17.11
CA THR A 102 14.22 17.87 -16.87
C THR A 102 13.44 16.62 -17.24
N ARG A 103 12.53 16.21 -16.34
CA ARG A 103 11.57 15.15 -16.61
C ARG A 103 10.15 15.64 -16.41
N HIS A 104 9.28 15.30 -17.35
CA HIS A 104 7.85 15.55 -17.23
C HIS A 104 7.21 14.50 -16.33
N VAL A 105 6.63 14.93 -15.22
CA VAL A 105 5.94 14.03 -14.29
C VAL A 105 4.43 14.27 -14.37
N PRO A 106 3.62 13.23 -14.62
CA PRO A 106 2.18 13.39 -14.65
C PRO A 106 1.66 13.73 -13.25
N MET A 107 0.63 14.57 -13.21
CA MET A 107 -0.07 15.02 -12.01
C MET A 107 -1.58 14.84 -12.20
N ILE A 108 -2.24 14.39 -11.15
CA ILE A 108 -3.71 14.36 -11.06
C ILE A 108 -4.17 15.24 -9.91
N THR A 109 -5.22 16.02 -10.14
CA THR A 109 -5.94 16.77 -9.13
C THR A 109 -7.39 16.31 -9.13
N ILE A 110 -7.88 15.82 -8.00
CA ILE A 110 -9.27 15.40 -7.84
C ILE A 110 -9.92 16.23 -6.76
N THR A 111 -10.96 16.97 -7.13
CA THR A 111 -11.78 17.72 -6.21
C THR A 111 -13.03 16.92 -5.88
N LEU A 112 -13.31 16.73 -4.59
CA LEU A 112 -14.58 16.19 -4.11
C LEU A 112 -15.34 17.28 -3.37
N SER A 113 -16.63 17.43 -3.65
CA SER A 113 -17.49 18.38 -2.94
C SER A 113 -18.88 17.81 -2.64
N LYS A 114 -19.47 18.23 -1.52
CA LYS A 114 -20.87 17.95 -1.20
C LYS A 114 -21.84 18.85 -1.98
N ASN A 115 -21.36 20.01 -2.40
CA ASN A 115 -22.13 20.95 -3.21
C ASN A 115 -21.97 20.60 -4.69
N GLU A 116 -22.95 20.98 -5.49
CA GLU A 116 -22.88 20.80 -6.93
C GLU A 116 -21.68 21.56 -7.50
N LEU A 117 -20.80 20.83 -8.18
CA LEU A 117 -19.71 21.39 -8.97
C LEU A 117 -20.20 21.66 -10.40
N ASN A 118 -19.41 22.43 -11.16
CA ASN A 118 -19.73 22.73 -12.57
C ASN A 118 -19.87 21.44 -13.40
N THR A 119 -21.11 21.11 -13.76
CA THR A 119 -21.51 19.93 -14.53
C THR A 119 -21.01 19.96 -15.98
N SER A 120 -20.69 21.15 -16.50
CA SER A 120 -20.17 21.33 -17.86
C SER A 120 -18.66 21.13 -17.96
N SER A 121 -17.97 20.91 -16.83
CA SER A 121 -16.52 20.65 -16.85
C SER A 121 -16.23 19.26 -17.42
N VAL A 122 -15.20 19.16 -18.28
CA VAL A 122 -14.75 17.90 -18.89
C VAL A 122 -14.45 16.82 -17.85
N GLY A 123 -13.96 17.22 -16.69
CA GLY A 123 -13.58 16.32 -15.60
C GLY A 123 -14.70 15.98 -14.62
N TYR A 124 -15.93 16.47 -14.85
CA TYR A 124 -17.03 16.31 -13.91
C TYR A 124 -17.58 14.89 -13.89
N GLN A 125 -17.90 14.41 -12.69
CA GLN A 125 -18.60 13.17 -12.46
C GLN A 125 -19.69 13.37 -11.39
N PRO A 126 -20.94 12.92 -11.63
CA PRO A 126 -22.03 13.05 -10.67
C PRO A 126 -21.82 12.12 -9.45
N PRO A 127 -22.52 12.38 -8.34
CA PRO A 127 -22.46 11.54 -7.15
C PRO A 127 -22.91 10.10 -7.41
N LEU A 128 -22.35 9.17 -6.63
CA LEU A 128 -22.82 7.78 -6.65
C LEU A 128 -24.24 7.69 -6.06
N PRO A 129 -25.09 6.79 -6.59
CA PRO A 129 -26.43 6.55 -6.04
C PRO A 129 -26.31 5.99 -4.61
N ALA A 130 -27.23 6.40 -3.74
CA ALA A 130 -27.18 6.10 -2.30
C ALA A 130 -27.10 4.60 -2.00
N ASP A 131 -27.74 3.75 -2.80
CA ASP A 131 -27.75 2.29 -2.65
C ASP A 131 -26.36 1.65 -2.76
N GLN A 132 -25.43 2.31 -3.46
CA GLN A 132 -24.06 1.83 -3.64
C GLN A 132 -23.10 2.31 -2.53
N VAL A 133 -23.56 3.22 -1.67
CA VAL A 133 -22.76 3.80 -0.59
C VAL A 133 -22.98 3.00 0.69
N LYS A 134 -21.96 2.28 1.13
CA LYS A 134 -22.01 1.48 2.36
C LYS A 134 -21.42 2.32 3.49
N ALA A 135 -22.30 2.87 4.32
CA ALA A 135 -21.94 3.77 5.43
C ALA A 135 -20.97 3.14 6.46
N SER A 136 -20.84 1.81 6.51
CA SER A 136 -19.95 1.15 7.46
C SER A 136 -19.46 -0.21 6.97
N ILE A 137 -18.20 -0.28 6.54
CA ILE A 137 -17.45 -1.55 6.47
C ILE A 137 -16.19 -1.40 7.30
N LYS A 138 -16.06 -2.27 8.32
CA LYS A 138 -14.79 -2.49 9.04
C LYS A 138 -13.72 -2.83 8.02
N ILE A 139 -12.63 -2.07 8.08
CA ILE A 139 -11.55 -2.13 7.11
C ILE A 139 -10.72 -3.40 7.31
N ASP A 140 -11.06 -4.49 6.61
CA ASP A 140 -10.14 -5.60 6.41
C ASP A 140 -9.27 -5.33 5.18
N TYR A 141 -8.20 -4.57 5.38
CA TYR A 141 -7.14 -4.47 4.38
C TYR A 141 -6.39 -5.79 4.35
N LYS A 142 -6.74 -6.69 3.41
CA LYS A 142 -5.78 -7.67 2.92
C LYS A 142 -4.79 -6.94 2.01
N GLU A 143 -3.75 -6.41 2.63
CA GLU A 143 -2.56 -5.93 1.94
C GLU A 143 -2.04 -7.07 1.05
N GLY A 144 -1.93 -6.79 -0.26
CA GLY A 144 -1.37 -7.73 -1.24
C GLY A 144 -0.01 -8.19 -0.76
N GLY A 145 0.18 -9.51 -0.72
CA GLY A 145 1.11 -10.17 0.17
C GLY A 145 2.59 -10.03 -0.20
N SER A 146 3.41 -10.17 0.83
CA SER A 146 4.76 -10.71 0.71
C SER A 146 4.75 -12.08 1.41
N PRO A 147 4.78 -13.22 0.69
CA PRO A 147 4.72 -14.54 1.27
C PRO A 147 6.12 -15.00 1.68
N ASN A 148 6.72 -14.36 2.68
CA ASN A 148 7.95 -14.86 3.29
C ASN A 148 7.85 -14.78 4.82
N GLY A 149 7.53 -15.92 5.43
CA GLY A 149 7.45 -16.09 6.87
C GLY A 149 7.06 -17.50 7.30
N ARG A 150 7.50 -18.54 6.59
CA ARG A 150 7.46 -19.91 7.13
C ARG A 150 8.58 -20.06 8.17
N GLY A 151 8.18 -20.29 9.42
CA GLY A 151 8.95 -21.13 10.35
C GLY A 151 9.32 -20.49 11.68
N ARG A 152 8.72 -21.00 12.76
CA ARG A 152 9.34 -21.89 13.77
C ARG A 152 8.65 -21.72 15.12
N GLY A 153 8.15 -22.83 15.67
CA GLY A 153 7.51 -22.89 16.96
C GLY A 153 8.46 -22.78 18.16
N ARG A 154 7.86 -22.44 19.29
CA ARG A 154 8.23 -22.66 20.72
C ARG A 154 7.38 -21.62 21.48
N GLY A 155 6.54 -21.90 22.46
CA GLY A 155 6.33 -23.04 23.35
C GLY A 155 5.74 -22.41 24.60
N GLY A 156 4.50 -22.76 24.98
CA GLY A 156 3.80 -22.14 26.11
C GLY A 156 2.82 -23.12 26.73
N ARG A 157 3.30 -23.81 27.76
CA ARG A 157 2.59 -24.82 28.56
C ARG A 157 1.28 -24.28 29.13
N VAL A 158 0.16 -24.94 28.86
CA VAL A 158 -0.97 -24.98 29.80
C VAL A 158 -1.47 -26.42 29.91
N ARG A 159 -1.44 -26.92 31.14
CA ARG A 159 -1.90 -28.24 31.58
C ARG A 159 -3.43 -28.29 31.56
N SER A 160 -4.02 -29.40 31.11
CA SER A 160 -5.04 -30.06 31.93
C SER A 160 -5.17 -31.55 31.61
N ARG A 161 -5.24 -32.33 32.68
CA ARG A 161 -5.39 -33.79 32.74
C ARG A 161 -6.86 -34.15 32.50
N SER A 162 -7.15 -35.23 31.77
CA SER A 162 -7.97 -36.35 32.28
C SER A 162 -8.43 -37.37 31.23
N ARG A 163 -8.41 -38.63 31.68
CA ARG A 163 -9.25 -39.80 31.32
C ARG A 163 -8.90 -40.58 30.04
N GLY A 164 -8.29 -41.75 30.25
CA GLY A 164 -7.96 -42.73 29.22
C GLY A 164 -9.08 -43.71 28.87
N ARG A 165 -8.74 -44.72 28.05
CA ARG A 165 -9.40 -46.05 27.91
C ARG A 165 -8.66 -46.92 26.86
N GLY A 166 -8.41 -48.19 27.20
CA GLY A 166 -8.22 -49.36 26.30
C GLY A 166 -6.87 -49.47 25.57
N ARG A 167 -5.91 -50.36 25.93
CA ARG A 167 -5.87 -51.83 25.76
C ARG A 167 -6.35 -52.33 24.39
N GLY A 168 -5.42 -52.80 23.56
CA GLY A 168 -5.71 -53.59 22.35
C GLY A 168 -4.45 -54.16 21.70
N ARG A 169 -4.13 -55.43 22.03
CA ARG A 169 -3.07 -56.25 21.43
C ARG A 169 -3.45 -56.62 19.98
N GLY A 170 -2.47 -56.69 19.09
CA GLY A 170 -2.65 -57.25 17.74
C GLY A 170 -1.33 -57.70 17.11
N TYR A 171 -0.98 -58.98 17.33
CA TYR A 171 0.10 -59.71 16.68
C TYR A 171 -0.29 -60.08 15.23
N ARG A 172 0.55 -59.70 14.25
CA ARG A 172 0.84 -60.41 12.99
C ARG A 172 2.21 -59.87 12.53
N GLY A 173 3.29 -60.60 12.32
CA GLY A 173 3.55 -62.02 12.18
C GLY A 173 4.64 -62.20 11.12
N ARG A 174 5.66 -63.03 11.42
CA ARG A 174 6.69 -63.62 10.50
C ARG A 174 7.66 -62.64 9.80
N GLY A 175 8.97 -62.86 9.76
CA GLY A 175 9.78 -64.00 10.21
C GLY A 175 11.25 -63.83 9.80
N ARG A 176 12.12 -64.39 10.65
CA ARG A 176 13.42 -65.06 10.39
C ARG A 176 14.35 -64.57 9.26
N GLY A 177 15.56 -64.20 9.67
CA GLY A 177 16.80 -64.31 8.88
C GLY A 177 18.01 -64.06 9.78
N PHE A 178 18.78 -65.11 10.05
CA PHE A 178 19.88 -65.20 11.02
C PHE A 178 21.23 -65.16 10.27
N ARG A 179 22.24 -64.43 10.80
CA ARG A 179 23.72 -64.62 10.69
C ARG A 179 24.34 -64.48 9.28
N SER A 180 25.62 -64.15 9.05
CA SER A 180 26.90 -63.93 9.78
C SER A 180 27.87 -63.39 8.69
N ASN A 181 28.83 -62.47 8.86
CA ASN A 181 30.14 -62.57 9.52
C ASN A 181 30.89 -61.25 9.15
N GLY A 182 31.71 -60.68 10.04
CA GLY A 182 32.57 -59.48 9.80
C GLY A 182 33.79 -59.77 8.91
N PRO A 183 34.94 -59.04 8.99
CA PRO A 183 35.26 -57.84 9.78
C PRO A 183 36.02 -56.73 8.98
N ILE A 184 36.03 -55.46 9.45
CA ILE A 184 37.18 -54.66 9.97
C ILE A 184 37.91 -53.71 8.97
N GLN A 185 37.89 -52.40 9.35
CA GLN A 185 38.90 -51.32 9.20
C GLN A 185 39.42 -50.96 7.79
N ALA A 186 40.09 -49.84 7.53
CA ALA A 186 40.17 -48.44 7.98
C ALA A 186 41.38 -47.85 7.22
N ALA A 187 41.46 -46.52 7.10
CA ALA A 187 42.57 -45.74 6.55
C ALA A 187 42.72 -45.82 5.01
N VAL A 188 43.05 -44.74 4.30
CA VAL A 188 43.82 -43.54 4.66
C VAL A 188 43.08 -42.27 4.22
#